data_AF-A0A1Y5SCR1-F1
#
_entry.id   AF-A0A1Y5SCR1-F1
#
_cell.length_a   1.000
_cell.length_b   1.000
_cell.length_c   1.000
_cell.angle_alpha   90.00
_cell.angle_beta   90.00
_cell.angle_gamma   90.00
#
_symmetry.space_group_name_H-M   'P 1'
#
loop_
_entity.id
_entity.type
_entity.pdbx_description
1 polymer ?
#
loop_
_entity_poly.entity_id
_entity_poly.type
_entity_poly.pdbx_seq_one_letter_code
_entity_poly.pdbx_strand_id
1 'polypeptide(L)'
;MTALAASLEAFHFLRPYWLLGLPPVLWLWWRARRSNRPDMRAIARLPAHIAEALTLGAKTTRALTPVDGIALALICAALGAAGPTWSRVPNPFVSQLAPVVIVMEASEEMRETDVAPDRMERAKQKVRDLLRLRAGGRNALITYAGSAHRVVPFTEDPEVITPYLEGLGPEIMPEPGRNATAALALAQAVAEAEEGAAALLFVLSTLDQADAAAFAAVSPQIAFLVVAPEGRSAGALDGMATLTTQRVTPDGSDVAAIDRQLNAAYRAALLQDERQQWDDRGWILAWPAALLLLLSFRRGWVMRWAMIAALAFMVLPAAPARADGLADWFLTPDQQGQIAFNRKDYARAAELFTDPEWQAYSLYKSGQYAEAAEAYARLESSNAAMGEGMAHIKNRAYRDGVRAFEKAVERDPENAAAAENLEISKEIVEYVESTREQSDTGEEQGIGADDVVFDNESARGTETQIDATESGPEILTAEQWMNTVDTRTGDFLRQRFVQENATQQAGGDQ
;
A
#
# COMPACT_ATOMS: atom_id res chain seq x y z
N MET A 1 -6.57 -9.33 17.21
CA MET A 1 -7.13 -10.51 16.52
C MET A 1 -6.11 -10.97 15.49
N THR A 2 -5.84 -12.27 15.36
CA THR A 2 -4.88 -12.75 14.35
C THR A 2 -5.42 -12.47 12.94
N ALA A 3 -4.54 -12.11 11.99
CA ALA A 3 -4.94 -11.85 10.60
C ALA A 3 -5.74 -13.02 9.98
N LEU A 4 -5.48 -14.24 10.46
CA LEU A 4 -6.19 -15.45 10.07
C LEU A 4 -7.67 -15.43 10.52
N ALA A 5 -7.97 -14.99 11.74
CA ALA A 5 -9.35 -14.93 12.24
C ALA A 5 -10.19 -13.95 11.41
N ALA A 6 -9.67 -12.76 11.12
CA ALA A 6 -10.34 -11.78 10.28
C ALA A 6 -10.55 -12.29 8.84
N SER A 7 -9.56 -13.01 8.29
CA SER A 7 -9.67 -13.61 6.95
C SER A 7 -10.74 -14.71 6.90
N LEU A 8 -10.89 -15.49 7.98
CA LEU A 8 -11.90 -16.54 8.08
C LEU A 8 -13.32 -15.97 8.23
N GLU A 9 -13.47 -14.88 8.98
CA GLU A 9 -14.76 -14.16 9.09
C GLU A 9 -15.18 -13.54 7.75
N ALA A 10 -14.21 -13.02 6.99
CA ALA A 10 -14.46 -12.43 5.67
C ALA A 10 -14.67 -13.48 4.55
N PHE A 11 -14.49 -14.77 4.83
CA PHE A 11 -14.53 -15.81 3.80
C PHE A 11 -15.93 -16.00 3.22
N HIS A 12 -16.06 -15.80 1.91
CA HIS A 12 -17.28 -16.13 1.17
C HIS A 12 -16.98 -16.42 -0.30
N PHE A 13 -18.00 -16.79 -1.07
CA PHE A 13 -17.91 -17.02 -2.51
C PHE A 13 -18.55 -15.85 -3.27
N LEU A 14 -17.83 -15.28 -4.23
CA LEU A 14 -18.34 -14.21 -5.10
C LEU A 14 -19.46 -14.70 -6.03
N ARG A 15 -19.40 -15.98 -6.43
CA ARG A 15 -20.28 -16.57 -7.44
C ARG A 15 -20.81 -17.94 -6.97
N PRO A 16 -21.62 -17.99 -5.89
CA PRO A 16 -21.98 -19.23 -5.21
C PRO A 16 -22.78 -20.21 -6.10
N TYR A 17 -23.40 -19.75 -7.18
CA TYR A 17 -24.14 -20.59 -8.12
C TYR A 17 -23.25 -21.66 -8.81
N TRP A 18 -21.94 -21.46 -8.92
CA TRP A 18 -21.02 -22.49 -9.43
C TRP A 18 -20.95 -23.74 -8.53
N LEU A 19 -21.32 -23.63 -7.24
CA LEU A 19 -21.40 -24.77 -6.33
C LEU A 19 -22.51 -25.76 -6.72
N LEU A 20 -23.51 -25.33 -7.50
CA LEU A 20 -24.52 -26.22 -8.10
C LEU A 20 -23.89 -27.20 -9.12
N GLY A 21 -22.66 -26.97 -9.56
CA GLY A 21 -21.88 -27.91 -10.35
C GLY A 21 -21.35 -29.12 -9.55
N LEU A 22 -21.32 -29.06 -8.21
CA LEU A 22 -20.82 -30.17 -7.39
C LEU A 22 -21.72 -31.42 -7.40
N PRO A 23 -23.06 -31.32 -7.20
CA PRO A 23 -23.95 -32.48 -7.29
C PRO A 23 -23.86 -33.28 -8.61
N PRO A 24 -23.88 -32.68 -9.82
CA PRO A 24 -23.76 -33.44 -11.06
C PRO A 24 -22.37 -34.09 -11.20
N VAL A 25 -21.29 -33.43 -10.77
CA VAL A 25 -19.94 -34.01 -10.77
C VAL A 25 -19.88 -35.25 -9.85
N LEU A 26 -20.42 -35.15 -8.64
CA LEU A 26 -20.48 -36.27 -7.68
C LEU A 26 -21.37 -37.41 -8.20
N TRP A 27 -22.48 -37.09 -8.84
CA TRP A 27 -23.38 -38.09 -9.45
C TRP A 27 -22.69 -38.83 -10.60
N LEU A 28 -22.02 -38.11 -11.50
CA LEU A 28 -21.25 -38.70 -12.61
C LEU A 28 -20.11 -39.56 -12.08
N TRP A 29 -19.37 -39.08 -11.08
CA TRP A 29 -18.31 -39.83 -10.42
C TRP A 29 -18.84 -41.14 -9.80
N TRP A 30 -19.94 -41.07 -9.05
CA TRP A 30 -20.57 -42.24 -8.45
C TRP A 30 -21.04 -43.25 -9.50
N ARG A 31 -21.69 -42.78 -10.57
CA ARG A 31 -22.16 -43.60 -11.68
C ARG A 31 -20.99 -44.29 -12.40
N ALA A 32 -19.92 -43.56 -12.67
CA ALA A 32 -18.72 -44.10 -13.32
C ALA A 32 -18.01 -45.15 -12.46
N ARG A 33 -17.89 -44.91 -11.13
CA ARG A 33 -17.35 -45.90 -10.17
C ARG A 33 -18.20 -47.17 -10.09
N ARG A 34 -19.52 -47.05 -10.27
CA ARG A 34 -20.45 -48.19 -10.25
C ARG A 34 -20.43 -48.98 -11.56
N SER A 35 -20.30 -48.31 -12.70
CA SER A 35 -20.27 -48.93 -14.03
C SER A 35 -18.99 -49.72 -14.30
N ASN A 36 -17.86 -49.32 -13.70
CA ASN A 36 -16.58 -50.04 -13.81
C ASN A 36 -16.45 -51.20 -12.83
N ARG A 37 -17.49 -51.51 -12.03
CA ARG A 37 -17.50 -52.76 -11.28
C ARG A 37 -17.80 -53.90 -12.25
N PRO A 38 -16.90 -54.89 -12.39
CA PRO A 38 -17.18 -56.04 -13.23
C PRO A 38 -18.47 -56.68 -12.74
N ASP A 39 -19.39 -56.98 -13.67
CA ASP A 39 -20.65 -57.62 -13.33
C ASP A 39 -20.37 -59.04 -12.82
N MET A 40 -20.25 -59.17 -11.50
CA MET A 40 -19.99 -60.45 -10.84
C MET A 40 -21.10 -61.47 -11.12
N ARG A 41 -22.31 -61.03 -11.49
CA ARG A 41 -23.40 -61.95 -11.90
C ARG A 41 -23.18 -62.51 -13.30
N ALA A 42 -22.61 -61.73 -14.21
CA ALA A 42 -22.20 -62.20 -15.52
C ALA A 42 -21.00 -63.16 -15.39
N ILE A 43 -20.00 -62.81 -14.56
CA ILE A 43 -18.79 -63.63 -14.32
C ILE A 43 -19.12 -64.94 -13.60
N ALA A 44 -20.09 -64.93 -12.67
CA ALA A 44 -20.56 -66.14 -11.98
C ALA A 44 -21.34 -67.12 -12.90
N ARG A 45 -21.72 -66.72 -14.12
CA ARG A 45 -22.34 -67.60 -15.12
C ARG A 45 -21.32 -68.30 -16.03
N LEU A 46 -20.03 -67.95 -15.94
CA LEU A 46 -18.99 -68.62 -16.73
C LEU A 46 -18.47 -69.88 -16.02
N PRO A 47 -18.05 -70.92 -16.76
CA PRO A 47 -17.32 -72.06 -16.23
C PRO A 47 -16.08 -71.63 -15.42
N ALA A 48 -15.80 -72.32 -14.32
CA ALA A 48 -14.78 -71.92 -13.32
C ALA A 48 -13.39 -71.65 -13.93
N HIS A 49 -12.95 -72.45 -14.91
CA HIS A 49 -11.66 -72.29 -15.57
C HIS A 49 -11.57 -71.04 -16.47
N ILE A 50 -12.69 -70.54 -17.00
CA ILE A 50 -12.73 -69.32 -17.82
C ILE A 50 -12.83 -68.09 -16.91
N ALA A 51 -13.61 -68.19 -15.82
CA ALA A 51 -13.70 -67.15 -14.81
C ALA A 51 -12.34 -66.89 -14.15
N GLU A 52 -11.57 -67.94 -13.85
CA GLU A 52 -10.23 -67.82 -13.26
C GLU A 52 -9.21 -67.23 -14.24
N ALA A 53 -9.24 -67.62 -15.53
CA ALA A 53 -8.39 -67.05 -16.57
C ALA A 53 -8.70 -65.57 -16.89
N LEU A 54 -9.97 -65.16 -16.79
CA LEU A 54 -10.40 -63.77 -17.00
C LEU A 54 -10.21 -62.87 -15.77
N THR A 55 -9.94 -63.44 -14.59
CA THR A 55 -9.75 -62.70 -13.32
C THR A 55 -8.29 -62.62 -12.85
N LEU A 56 -7.34 -63.14 -13.64
CA LEU A 56 -5.90 -63.01 -13.41
C LEU A 56 -5.50 -61.53 -13.30
N GLY A 57 -5.26 -61.07 -12.07
CA GLY A 57 -4.88 -59.69 -11.76
C GLY A 57 -5.83 -58.93 -10.82
N ALA A 58 -6.94 -59.54 -10.38
CA ALA A 58 -7.93 -58.92 -9.48
C ALA A 58 -7.45 -58.75 -8.01
N LYS A 59 -6.17 -58.41 -7.79
CA LYS A 59 -5.77 -57.75 -6.53
C LYS A 59 -6.14 -56.28 -6.64
N THR A 60 -7.44 -56.00 -6.54
CA THR A 60 -7.97 -54.64 -6.52
C THR A 60 -7.65 -54.02 -5.17
N THR A 61 -6.44 -53.50 -5.02
CA THR A 61 -6.17 -52.51 -3.96
C THR A 61 -7.09 -51.31 -4.20
N ARG A 62 -7.48 -50.58 -3.14
CA ARG A 62 -8.23 -49.32 -3.23
C ARG A 62 -7.38 -48.21 -3.87
N ALA A 63 -6.88 -48.43 -5.08
CA ALA A 63 -6.09 -47.47 -5.81
C ALA A 63 -7.01 -46.36 -6.34
N LEU A 64 -6.50 -45.14 -6.32
CA LEU A 64 -7.12 -43.99 -6.98
C LEU A 64 -7.27 -44.32 -8.47
N THR A 65 -8.51 -44.24 -8.97
CA THR A 65 -8.82 -44.43 -10.39
C THR A 65 -8.74 -43.09 -11.13
N PRO A 66 -8.54 -43.08 -12.46
CA PRO A 66 -8.53 -41.84 -13.24
C PRO A 66 -9.79 -40.98 -13.04
N VAL A 67 -10.93 -41.64 -12.83
CA VAL A 67 -12.23 -41.02 -12.55
C VAL A 67 -12.21 -40.23 -11.23
N ASP A 68 -11.46 -40.69 -10.23
CA ASP A 68 -11.31 -39.98 -8.95
C ASP A 68 -10.51 -38.69 -9.15
N GLY A 69 -9.44 -38.72 -9.95
CA GLY A 69 -8.63 -37.54 -10.27
C GLY A 69 -9.39 -36.48 -11.06
N ILE A 70 -10.16 -36.89 -12.08
CA ILE A 70 -10.99 -35.98 -12.89
C ILE A 70 -12.10 -35.36 -12.03
N ALA A 71 -12.78 -36.16 -11.21
CA ALA A 71 -13.83 -35.64 -10.34
C ALA A 71 -13.26 -34.61 -9.36
N LEU A 72 -12.09 -34.88 -8.76
CA LEU A 72 -11.42 -33.93 -7.88
C LEU A 72 -10.98 -32.66 -8.62
N ALA A 73 -10.47 -32.78 -9.84
CA ALA A 73 -10.12 -31.62 -10.67
C ALA A 73 -11.35 -30.75 -11.01
N LEU A 74 -12.48 -31.38 -11.33
CA LEU A 74 -13.75 -30.68 -11.58
C LEU A 74 -14.31 -30.02 -10.31
N ILE A 75 -14.14 -30.65 -9.15
CA ILE A 75 -14.50 -30.05 -7.86
C ILE A 75 -13.62 -28.82 -7.59
N CYS A 76 -12.29 -28.92 -7.80
CA CYS A 76 -11.38 -27.77 -7.68
C CYS A 76 -11.75 -26.65 -8.66
N ALA A 77 -12.09 -26.98 -9.91
CA ALA A 77 -12.51 -26.01 -10.91
C ALA A 77 -13.84 -25.33 -10.54
N ALA A 78 -14.83 -26.09 -10.05
CA ALA A 78 -16.11 -25.53 -9.61
C ALA A 78 -15.96 -24.63 -8.38
N LEU A 79 -15.13 -25.03 -7.41
CA LEU A 79 -14.79 -24.20 -6.26
C LEU A 79 -14.00 -22.96 -6.68
N GLY A 80 -13.06 -23.07 -7.62
CA GLY A 80 -12.31 -21.94 -8.16
C GLY A 80 -13.22 -20.95 -8.91
N ALA A 81 -14.13 -21.45 -9.73
CA ALA A 81 -15.11 -20.64 -10.46
C ALA A 81 -16.15 -19.97 -9.55
N ALA A 82 -16.43 -20.56 -8.38
CA ALA A 82 -17.26 -19.94 -7.35
C ALA A 82 -16.59 -18.69 -6.72
N GLY A 83 -15.29 -18.49 -6.93
CA GLY A 83 -14.53 -17.32 -6.51
C GLY A 83 -14.45 -17.20 -4.98
N PRO A 84 -13.76 -18.12 -4.29
CA PRO A 84 -13.48 -17.96 -2.86
C PRO A 84 -12.68 -16.67 -2.66
N THR A 85 -13.10 -15.85 -1.71
CA THR A 85 -12.43 -14.59 -1.37
C THR A 85 -12.35 -14.44 0.15
N TRP A 86 -11.32 -13.73 0.62
CA TRP A 86 -11.08 -13.41 2.03
C TRP A 86 -10.27 -12.11 2.20
N SER A 87 -10.16 -11.31 1.13
CA SER A 87 -9.43 -10.04 1.10
C SER A 87 -10.06 -9.10 0.08
N ARG A 88 -9.91 -7.79 0.28
CA ARG A 88 -10.32 -6.77 -0.70
C ARG A 88 -9.10 -6.28 -1.51
N VAL A 89 -9.33 -5.91 -2.76
CA VAL A 89 -8.34 -5.26 -3.62
C VAL A 89 -8.24 -3.80 -3.18
N PRO A 90 -7.07 -3.30 -2.77
CA PRO A 90 -6.90 -1.89 -2.50
C PRO A 90 -7.06 -1.10 -3.81
N ASN A 91 -7.76 0.03 -3.74
CA ASN A 91 -7.85 0.98 -4.85
C ASN A 91 -6.44 1.25 -5.41
N PRO A 92 -6.19 1.11 -6.73
CA PRO A 92 -4.87 1.31 -7.32
C PRO A 92 -4.27 2.68 -7.00
N PHE A 93 -5.10 3.72 -6.83
CA PHE A 93 -4.67 5.07 -6.47
C PHE A 93 -4.37 5.27 -4.99
N VAL A 94 -4.66 4.28 -4.15
CA VAL A 94 -4.35 4.28 -2.71
C VAL A 94 -3.14 3.37 -2.46
N SER A 95 -2.22 3.80 -1.60
CA SER A 95 -1.07 3.01 -1.19
C SER A 95 -1.50 1.61 -0.72
N GLN A 96 -0.86 0.55 -1.25
CA GLN A 96 -1.08 -0.84 -0.80
C GLN A 96 -0.48 -1.12 0.59
N LEU A 97 0.33 -0.19 1.10
CA LEU A 97 0.91 -0.23 2.43
C LEU A 97 0.08 0.62 3.38
N ALA A 98 0.00 0.20 4.64
CA ALA A 98 -0.65 1.00 5.68
C ALA A 98 0.01 2.39 5.77
N PRO A 99 -0.74 3.49 5.83
CA PRO A 99 -0.20 4.75 6.30
C PRO A 99 0.31 4.58 7.73
N VAL A 100 1.48 5.15 8.06
CA VAL A 100 2.10 5.03 9.39
C VAL A 100 2.46 6.38 9.96
N VAL A 101 1.98 6.67 11.17
CA VAL A 101 2.49 7.78 11.98
C VAL A 101 3.60 7.25 12.87
N ILE A 102 4.84 7.64 12.58
CA ILE A 102 6.01 7.27 13.36
C ILE A 102 6.18 8.30 14.47
N VAL A 103 6.07 7.86 15.72
CA VAL A 103 6.17 8.70 16.91
C VAL A 103 7.47 8.35 17.62
N MET A 104 8.46 9.24 17.54
CA MET A 104 9.80 8.99 18.08
C MET A 104 10.03 9.75 19.37
N GLU A 105 10.53 9.06 20.40
CA GLU A 105 10.95 9.69 21.65
C GLU A 105 12.25 10.47 21.45
N ALA A 106 12.29 11.70 21.94
CA ALA A 106 13.45 12.59 21.97
C ALA A 106 13.75 13.05 23.40
N SER A 107 13.86 12.10 24.33
CA SER A 107 14.19 12.36 25.74
C SER A 107 15.68 12.15 26.04
N GLU A 108 16.14 12.64 27.20
CA GLU A 108 17.51 12.42 27.68
C GLU A 108 17.89 10.93 27.79
N GLU A 109 16.94 10.03 28.06
CA GLU A 109 17.22 8.59 28.12
C GLU A 109 17.59 8.00 26.76
N MET A 110 17.19 8.64 25.66
CA MET A 110 17.57 8.21 24.32
C MET A 110 19.07 8.48 24.05
N ARG A 111 19.78 9.21 24.91
CA ARG A 111 21.25 9.35 24.83
C ARG A 111 22.02 8.23 25.52
N GLU A 112 21.34 7.29 26.17
CA GLU A 112 22.02 6.15 26.79
C GLU A 112 22.74 5.29 25.74
N THR A 113 23.97 4.86 26.05
CA THR A 113 24.84 4.08 25.16
C THR A 113 24.76 2.57 25.43
N ASP A 114 23.70 2.09 26.08
CA ASP A 114 23.48 0.66 26.35
C ASP A 114 23.03 -0.11 25.11
N VAL A 115 22.56 0.60 24.09
CA VAL A 115 22.37 0.12 22.73
C VAL A 115 23.30 0.93 21.83
N ALA A 116 24.25 0.28 21.16
CA ALA A 116 25.25 0.98 20.36
C ALA A 116 24.65 1.68 19.12
N PRO A 117 25.13 2.88 18.73
CA PRO A 117 26.11 3.71 19.45
C PRO A 117 25.47 4.42 20.67
N ASP A 118 24.26 4.94 20.50
CA ASP A 118 23.31 5.29 21.54
C ASP A 118 21.89 4.93 21.05
N ARG A 119 20.90 5.01 21.94
CA ARG A 119 19.51 4.65 21.61
C ARG A 119 18.91 5.56 20.55
N MET A 120 19.20 6.86 20.56
CA MET A 120 18.68 7.83 19.60
C MET A 120 19.16 7.50 18.18
N GLU A 121 20.45 7.29 18.01
CA GLU A 121 21.05 6.92 16.73
C GLU A 121 20.59 5.52 16.29
N ARG A 122 20.40 4.59 17.24
CA ARG A 122 19.77 3.29 16.92
C ARG A 122 18.33 3.46 16.46
N ALA A 123 17.55 4.31 17.10
CA ALA A 123 16.16 4.59 16.74
C ALA A 123 16.07 5.19 15.33
N LYS A 124 16.87 6.23 15.05
CA LYS A 124 16.98 6.84 13.71
C LYS A 124 17.36 5.80 12.65
N GLN A 125 18.35 4.95 12.93
CA GLN A 125 18.72 3.87 12.02
C GLN A 125 17.52 2.96 11.73
N LYS A 126 16.79 2.53 12.75
CA LYS A 126 15.65 1.61 12.60
C LYS A 126 14.47 2.25 11.87
N VAL A 127 14.19 3.52 12.12
CA VAL A 127 13.19 4.29 11.38
C VAL A 127 13.59 4.39 9.91
N ARG A 128 14.87 4.68 9.61
CA ARG A 128 15.36 4.72 8.22
C ARG A 128 15.26 3.36 7.52
N ASP A 129 15.58 2.27 8.22
CA ASP A 129 15.44 0.91 7.70
C ASP A 129 13.95 0.58 7.42
N LEU A 130 13.04 1.02 8.28
CA LEU A 130 11.59 0.89 8.09
C LEU A 130 11.11 1.70 6.88
N LEU A 131 11.51 2.96 6.76
CA LEU A 131 11.15 3.83 5.62
C LEU A 131 11.62 3.23 4.29
N ARG A 132 12.82 2.64 4.25
CA ARG A 132 13.34 1.94 3.06
C ARG A 132 12.54 0.68 2.74
N LEU A 133 12.24 -0.14 3.74
CA LEU A 133 11.42 -1.34 3.58
C LEU A 133 10.03 -0.98 3.03
N ARG A 134 9.46 0.12 3.55
CA ARG A 134 8.14 0.66 3.21
C ARG A 134 8.15 1.71 2.09
N ALA A 135 9.18 1.75 1.22
CA ALA A 135 9.21 2.79 0.17
C ALA A 135 7.96 2.73 -0.71
N GLY A 136 7.32 3.88 -0.93
CA GLY A 136 6.02 4.02 -1.58
C GLY A 136 4.81 3.95 -0.63
N GLY A 137 5.01 3.68 0.66
CA GLY A 137 4.00 3.81 1.69
C GLY A 137 4.01 5.21 2.31
N ARG A 138 2.84 5.71 2.71
CA ARG A 138 2.69 7.03 3.33
C ARG A 138 3.16 7.00 4.79
N ASN A 139 4.14 7.81 5.15
CA ASN A 139 4.67 7.91 6.50
C ASN A 139 4.63 9.36 6.98
N ALA A 140 4.19 9.58 8.21
CA ALA A 140 4.32 10.84 8.94
C ALA A 140 5.32 10.67 10.09
N LEU A 141 5.95 11.76 10.52
CA LEU A 141 6.92 11.75 11.62
C LEU A 141 6.50 12.75 12.70
N ILE A 142 6.38 12.26 13.93
CA ILE A 142 6.12 13.02 15.15
C ILE A 142 7.29 12.76 16.10
N THR A 143 7.68 13.78 16.86
CA THR A 143 8.66 13.64 17.94
C THR A 143 8.04 14.08 19.26
N TYR A 144 8.45 13.48 20.37
CA TYR A 144 7.97 13.87 21.69
C TYR A 144 9.01 13.76 22.80
N ALA A 145 8.85 14.60 23.83
CA ALA A 145 9.54 14.58 25.11
C ALA A 145 8.55 15.03 26.18
N GLY A 146 8.72 16.19 26.84
CA GLY A 146 7.70 16.78 27.71
C GLY A 146 6.46 17.26 26.92
N SER A 147 6.69 17.77 25.71
CA SER A 147 5.68 18.14 24.70
C SER A 147 5.79 17.25 23.45
N ALA A 148 4.78 17.26 22.59
CA ALA A 148 4.75 16.48 21.34
C ALA A 148 4.53 17.38 20.13
N HIS A 149 5.29 17.16 19.05
CA HIS A 149 5.28 18.00 17.86
C HIS A 149 5.33 17.20 16.57
N ARG A 150 4.58 17.63 15.57
CA ARG A 150 4.62 17.06 14.22
C ARG A 150 5.89 17.53 13.55
N VAL A 151 6.72 16.61 13.07
CA VAL A 151 7.97 16.90 12.35
C VAL A 151 7.67 17.03 10.86
N VAL A 152 7.10 15.97 10.28
CA VAL A 152 6.80 15.83 8.85
C VAL A 152 5.35 15.30 8.69
N PRO A 153 4.51 15.89 7.82
CA PRO A 153 3.20 15.33 7.48
C PRO A 153 3.32 14.02 6.69
N PHE A 154 2.21 13.39 6.33
CA PHE A 154 2.24 12.18 5.50
C PHE A 154 2.92 12.44 4.16
N THR A 155 3.90 11.61 3.84
CA THR A 155 4.56 11.58 2.53
C THR A 155 4.90 10.16 2.12
N GLU A 156 4.86 9.87 0.82
CA GLU A 156 5.35 8.60 0.25
C GLU A 156 6.87 8.58 0.07
N ASP A 157 7.51 9.76 0.13
CA ASP A 157 8.93 9.94 -0.17
C ASP A 157 9.77 9.90 1.12
N PRO A 158 10.57 8.84 1.33
CA PRO A 158 11.44 8.73 2.50
C PRO A 158 12.60 9.73 2.48
N GLU A 159 12.97 10.27 1.31
CA GLU A 159 14.05 11.26 1.19
C GLU A 159 13.66 12.59 1.81
N VAL A 160 12.35 12.93 1.80
CA VAL A 160 11.82 14.11 2.49
C VAL A 160 11.94 13.96 4.01
N ILE A 161 11.69 12.76 4.56
CA ILE A 161 11.71 12.53 6.02
C ILE A 161 13.14 12.48 6.56
N THR A 162 14.09 11.98 5.78
CA THR A 162 15.45 11.64 6.23
C THR A 162 16.19 12.84 6.86
N PRO A 163 16.26 14.05 6.25
CA PRO A 163 16.95 15.19 6.85
C PRO A 163 16.35 15.63 8.19
N TYR A 164 15.03 15.53 8.34
CA TYR A 164 14.36 15.85 9.60
C TYR A 164 14.64 14.82 10.68
N LEU A 165 14.61 13.52 10.31
CA LEU A 165 14.94 12.42 11.21
C LEU A 165 16.37 12.54 11.77
N GLU A 166 17.34 12.86 10.92
CA GLU A 166 18.75 13.05 11.34
C GLU A 166 18.91 14.23 12.30
N GLY A 167 18.11 15.28 12.11
CA GLY A 167 18.05 16.46 12.99
C GLY A 167 17.33 16.26 14.31
N LEU A 168 16.73 15.09 14.57
CA LEU A 168 16.05 14.82 15.84
C LEU A 168 17.04 14.55 16.97
N GLY A 169 16.76 15.09 18.15
CA GLY A 169 17.54 14.91 19.37
C GLY A 169 16.89 15.63 20.55
N PRO A 170 17.25 15.32 21.80
CA PRO A 170 16.59 15.92 22.96
C PRO A 170 16.74 17.44 23.05
N GLU A 171 17.81 17.99 22.47
CA GLU A 171 18.13 19.42 22.47
C GLU A 171 17.15 20.30 21.68
N ILE A 172 16.38 19.72 20.75
CA ILE A 172 15.41 20.47 19.95
C ILE A 172 14.05 20.59 20.65
N MET A 173 13.82 19.79 21.71
CA MET A 173 12.53 19.72 22.39
C MET A 173 12.37 20.92 23.35
N PRO A 174 11.21 21.61 23.34
CA PRO A 174 10.98 22.75 24.23
C PRO A 174 10.88 22.36 25.71
N GLU A 175 10.22 21.23 25.98
CA GLU A 175 10.01 20.71 27.34
C GLU A 175 10.71 19.36 27.53
N PRO A 176 11.55 19.20 28.57
CA PRO A 176 12.10 17.90 28.92
C PRO A 176 11.02 17.01 29.54
N GLY A 177 11.10 15.70 29.30
CA GLY A 177 10.13 14.73 29.82
C GLY A 177 9.88 13.59 28.84
N ARG A 178 8.80 12.84 29.06
CA ARG A 178 8.38 11.70 28.23
C ARG A 178 6.85 11.53 28.18
N ASN A 179 6.12 12.61 27.93
CA ASN A 179 4.68 12.64 27.88
C ASN A 179 4.14 11.88 26.65
N ALA A 180 4.08 10.55 26.74
CA ALA A 180 3.60 9.70 25.67
C ALA A 180 2.09 9.87 25.44
N THR A 181 1.34 10.33 26.45
CA THR A 181 -0.09 10.66 26.32
C THR A 181 -0.32 11.82 25.34
N ALA A 182 0.45 12.92 25.45
CA ALA A 182 0.37 14.03 24.50
C ALA A 182 0.77 13.60 23.08
N ALA A 183 1.79 12.76 22.97
CA ALA A 183 2.23 12.20 21.69
C ALA A 183 1.16 11.33 21.03
N LEU A 184 0.45 10.51 21.83
CA LEU A 184 -0.67 9.70 21.36
C LEU A 184 -1.84 10.55 20.86
N ALA A 185 -2.22 11.60 21.59
CA ALA A 185 -3.30 12.50 21.17
C ALA A 185 -2.98 13.18 19.83
N LEU A 186 -1.75 13.69 19.66
CA LEU A 186 -1.32 14.29 18.40
C LEU A 186 -1.25 13.27 17.26
N ALA A 187 -0.75 12.06 17.54
CA ALA A 187 -0.66 10.99 16.55
C ALA A 187 -2.04 10.53 16.07
N GLN A 188 -3.03 10.46 16.95
CA GLN A 188 -4.42 10.18 16.60
C GLN A 188 -5.02 11.30 15.73
N ALA A 189 -4.82 12.57 16.10
CA ALA A 189 -5.30 13.69 15.29
C ALA A 189 -4.68 13.70 13.87
N VAL A 190 -3.39 13.37 13.75
CA VAL A 190 -2.73 13.22 12.44
C VAL A 190 -3.26 12.01 11.67
N ALA A 191 -3.52 10.89 12.35
CA ALA A 191 -4.07 9.69 11.74
C ALA A 191 -5.52 9.85 11.28
N GLU A 192 -6.34 10.62 12.00
CA GLU A 192 -7.74 10.90 11.64
C GLU A 192 -7.88 11.84 10.42
N ALA A 193 -6.88 12.71 10.21
CA ALA A 193 -6.82 13.57 9.03
C ALA A 193 -6.46 12.82 7.74
N GLU A 194 -6.06 11.55 7.84
CA GLU A 194 -5.65 10.73 6.71
C GLU A 194 -6.81 9.88 6.19
N GLU A 195 -7.00 9.83 4.87
CA GLU A 195 -7.97 8.92 4.26
C GLU A 195 -7.56 7.45 4.46
N GLY A 196 -8.22 6.80 5.41
CA GLY A 196 -8.07 5.37 5.70
C GLY A 196 -7.47 5.08 7.07
N ALA A 197 -7.34 3.80 7.40
CA ALA A 197 -6.83 3.39 8.71
C ALA A 197 -5.30 3.57 8.80
N ALA A 198 -4.84 4.67 9.39
CA ALA A 198 -3.42 4.88 9.67
C ALA A 198 -2.99 4.16 10.97
N ALA A 199 -1.85 3.45 10.89
CA ALA A 199 -1.27 2.77 12.03
C ALA A 199 -0.29 3.68 12.79
N LEU A 200 -0.15 3.48 14.09
CA LEU A 200 0.77 4.26 14.93
C LEU A 200 1.97 3.40 15.31
N LEU A 201 3.18 3.91 15.11
CA LEU A 201 4.42 3.27 15.54
C LEU A 201 5.13 4.15 16.57
N PHE A 202 5.16 3.71 17.82
CA PHE A 202 5.95 4.37 18.86
C PHE A 202 7.36 3.79 18.90
N VAL A 203 8.37 4.65 18.82
CA VAL A 203 9.79 4.30 18.94
C VAL A 203 10.32 4.97 20.21
N LEU A 204 10.48 4.18 21.27
CA LEU A 204 10.71 4.68 22.63
C LEU A 204 11.63 3.78 23.45
N SER A 205 12.16 4.27 24.56
CA SER A 205 12.97 3.46 25.49
C SER A 205 12.12 2.62 26.42
N THR A 206 11.08 3.21 27.01
CA THR A 206 10.13 2.61 27.95
C THR A 206 8.85 3.44 28.00
N LEU A 207 7.72 2.82 28.39
CA LEU A 207 6.47 3.54 28.62
C LEU A 207 6.24 3.77 30.11
N ASP A 208 5.94 5.00 30.49
CA ASP A 208 5.66 5.35 31.88
C ASP A 208 4.31 4.82 32.36
N GLN A 209 4.24 4.45 33.64
CA GLN A 209 3.01 3.93 34.25
C GLN A 209 1.88 4.96 34.26
N ALA A 210 2.22 6.26 34.28
CA ALA A 210 1.26 7.35 34.19
C ALA A 210 0.56 7.40 32.83
N ASP A 211 1.26 7.07 31.74
CA ASP A 211 0.71 7.08 30.38
C ASP A 211 -0.09 5.80 30.05
N ALA A 212 0.07 4.75 30.87
CA ALA A 212 -0.50 3.44 30.60
C ALA A 212 -2.01 3.45 30.33
N ALA A 213 -2.75 4.30 31.06
CA ALA A 213 -4.20 4.42 30.91
C ALA A 213 -4.60 4.96 29.54
N ALA A 214 -3.81 5.88 28.97
CA ALA A 214 -4.09 6.45 27.65
C ALA A 214 -4.02 5.40 26.54
N PHE A 215 -3.07 4.45 26.65
CA PHE A 215 -2.89 3.37 25.68
C PHE A 215 -3.83 2.18 25.89
N ALA A 216 -4.40 2.01 27.08
CA ALA A 216 -5.33 0.91 27.37
C ALA A 216 -6.66 1.01 26.59
N ALA A 217 -7.05 2.22 26.20
CA ALA A 217 -8.31 2.49 25.50
C ALA A 217 -8.17 2.48 23.96
N VAL A 218 -6.96 2.29 23.41
CA VAL A 218 -6.73 2.49 21.97
C VAL A 218 -6.82 1.19 21.16
N SER A 219 -7.35 1.33 19.95
CA SER A 219 -7.53 0.30 18.91
C SER A 219 -6.23 -0.47 18.59
N PRO A 220 -6.28 -1.70 18.02
CA PRO A 220 -5.12 -2.59 17.83
C PRO A 220 -4.14 -2.16 16.71
N GLN A 221 -4.18 -0.89 16.29
CA GLN A 221 -3.34 -0.33 15.22
C GLN A 221 -2.06 0.32 15.74
N ILE A 222 -1.74 0.16 17.04
CA ILE A 222 -0.51 0.67 17.65
C ILE A 222 0.54 -0.45 17.72
N ALA A 223 1.75 -0.15 17.26
CA ALA A 223 2.94 -0.96 17.43
C ALA A 223 4.00 -0.18 18.23
N PHE A 224 4.82 -0.91 18.99
CA PHE A 224 5.93 -0.33 19.76
C PHE A 224 7.24 -0.96 19.35
N LEU A 225 8.21 -0.12 18.98
CA LEU A 225 9.61 -0.48 18.83
C LEU A 225 10.38 0.02 20.05
N VAL A 226 10.71 -0.89 20.96
CA VAL A 226 11.41 -0.59 22.20
C VAL A 226 12.92 -0.59 21.95
N VAL A 227 13.54 0.57 22.13
CA VAL A 227 14.97 0.81 21.93
C VAL A 227 15.71 0.67 23.26
N ALA A 228 15.71 -0.54 23.79
CA ALA A 228 16.38 -0.92 25.03
C ALA A 228 16.95 -2.34 24.90
N PRO A 229 18.03 -2.68 25.64
CA PRO A 229 18.62 -4.01 25.59
C PRO A 229 17.66 -5.09 26.10
N GLU A 230 17.92 -6.34 25.72
CA GLU A 230 17.18 -7.49 26.25
C GLU A 230 17.28 -7.56 27.78
N GLY A 231 16.16 -7.80 28.45
CA GLY A 231 16.07 -7.91 29.92
C GLY A 231 15.80 -6.61 30.68
N ARG A 232 15.94 -5.43 30.06
CA ARG A 232 15.47 -4.15 30.66
C ARG A 232 13.95 -4.08 30.58
N SER A 233 13.23 -3.63 31.61
CA SER A 233 11.76 -3.49 31.53
C SER A 233 11.37 -2.45 30.48
N ALA A 234 10.28 -2.70 29.75
CA ALA A 234 9.65 -1.71 28.86
C ALA A 234 8.58 -0.88 29.59
N GLY A 235 8.59 -0.92 30.93
CA GLY A 235 7.68 -0.19 31.79
C GLY A 235 6.27 -0.75 31.71
N ALA A 236 5.28 0.13 31.53
CA ALA A 236 3.88 -0.23 31.47
C ALA A 236 3.54 -1.21 30.32
N LEU A 237 4.36 -1.23 29.27
CA LEU A 237 4.18 -2.13 28.12
C LEU A 237 4.32 -3.62 28.50
N ASP A 238 5.14 -3.96 29.50
CA ASP A 238 5.34 -5.35 29.93
C ASP A 238 4.04 -5.97 30.49
N GLY A 239 3.12 -5.15 30.98
CA GLY A 239 1.80 -5.57 31.48
C GLY A 239 0.67 -5.58 30.44
N MET A 240 0.90 -5.06 29.23
CA MET A 240 -0.13 -4.88 28.21
C MET A 240 -0.10 -5.98 27.15
N ALA A 241 -0.66 -7.15 27.49
CA ALA A 241 -0.67 -8.32 26.62
C ALA A 241 -1.38 -8.13 25.25
N THR A 242 -2.20 -7.07 25.11
CA THR A 242 -2.90 -6.73 23.86
C THR A 242 -2.06 -5.95 22.88
N LEU A 243 -1.01 -5.26 23.35
CA LEU A 243 -0.11 -4.46 22.50
C LEU A 243 1.09 -5.31 22.12
N THR A 244 1.33 -5.44 20.82
CA THR A 244 2.52 -6.17 20.35
C THR A 244 3.71 -5.22 20.40
N THR A 245 4.71 -5.62 21.18
CA THR A 245 5.94 -4.89 21.39
C THR A 245 7.08 -5.64 20.72
N GLN A 246 7.92 -4.92 19.98
CA GLN A 246 9.11 -5.45 19.35
C GLN A 246 10.32 -4.72 19.93
N ARG A 247 11.34 -5.46 20.35
CA ARG A 247 12.62 -4.85 20.74
C ARG A 247 13.54 -4.74 19.54
N VAL A 248 14.43 -3.75 19.60
CA VAL A 248 15.45 -3.58 18.56
C VAL A 248 16.38 -4.79 18.47
N THR A 249 16.67 -5.22 17.24
CA THR A 249 17.58 -6.35 16.96
C THR A 249 18.72 -5.92 16.03
N PRO A 250 19.88 -6.59 16.03
CA PRO A 250 20.96 -6.23 15.12
C PRO A 250 20.70 -6.58 13.64
N ASP A 251 19.82 -7.53 13.33
CA ASP A 251 19.66 -8.16 12.01
C ASP A 251 18.47 -7.63 11.18
N GLY A 252 17.68 -6.70 11.72
CA GLY A 252 16.52 -6.11 11.03
C GLY A 252 15.24 -6.95 11.11
N SER A 253 15.27 -8.09 11.83
CA SER A 253 14.09 -8.92 12.05
C SER A 253 12.97 -8.17 12.79
N ASP A 254 13.35 -7.22 13.62
CA ASP A 254 12.48 -6.29 14.33
C ASP A 254 11.66 -5.40 13.39
N VAL A 255 12.33 -4.72 12.46
CA VAL A 255 11.72 -3.84 11.46
C VAL A 255 10.77 -4.63 10.58
N ALA A 256 11.18 -5.83 10.14
CA ALA A 256 10.32 -6.71 9.34
C ALA A 256 9.11 -7.23 10.13
N ALA A 257 9.24 -7.45 11.44
CA ALA A 257 8.12 -7.84 12.30
C ALA A 257 7.10 -6.70 12.46
N ILE A 258 7.59 -5.48 12.73
CA ILE A 258 6.77 -4.27 12.81
C ILE A 258 6.04 -4.03 11.50
N ASP A 259 6.72 -4.08 10.36
CA ASP A 259 6.09 -3.89 9.05
C ASP A 259 4.93 -4.87 8.79
N ARG A 260 5.16 -6.17 9.08
CA ARG A 260 4.11 -7.20 8.96
C ARG A 260 2.93 -6.92 9.85
N GLN A 261 3.16 -6.46 11.08
CA GLN A 261 2.10 -6.11 12.03
C GLN A 261 1.27 -4.93 11.54
N LEU A 262 1.92 -3.83 11.15
CA LEU A 262 1.25 -2.62 10.64
C LEU A 262 0.39 -2.95 9.41
N ASN A 263 0.93 -3.75 8.48
CA ASN A 263 0.19 -4.15 7.28
C ASN A 263 -0.94 -5.15 7.59
N ALA A 264 -0.81 -5.99 8.61
CA ALA A 264 -1.88 -6.89 9.04
C ALA A 264 -3.07 -6.13 9.67
N ALA A 265 -2.78 -5.13 10.51
CA ALA A 265 -3.79 -4.27 11.11
C ALA A 265 -4.54 -3.48 10.03
N TYR A 266 -3.82 -2.91 9.06
CA TYR A 266 -4.41 -2.20 7.92
C TYR A 266 -5.29 -3.08 7.05
N ARG A 267 -4.84 -4.30 6.71
CA ARG A 267 -5.67 -5.25 5.95
C ARG A 267 -6.96 -5.61 6.69
N ALA A 268 -6.91 -5.75 8.01
CA ALA A 268 -8.11 -5.98 8.82
C ALA A 268 -9.07 -4.79 8.78
N ALA A 269 -8.55 -3.55 8.79
CA ALA A 269 -9.36 -2.35 8.62
C ALA A 269 -9.96 -2.25 7.20
N LEU A 270 -9.20 -2.61 6.15
CA LEU A 270 -9.69 -2.61 4.77
C LEU A 270 -10.87 -3.58 4.56
N LEU A 271 -10.93 -4.69 5.29
CA LEU A 271 -12.07 -5.61 5.20
C LEU A 271 -13.39 -4.94 5.59
N GLN A 272 -13.35 -3.92 6.45
CA GLN A 272 -14.50 -3.15 6.89
C GLN A 272 -14.88 -2.03 5.91
N ASP A 273 -14.01 -1.63 4.97
CA ASP A 273 -14.32 -0.62 3.97
C ASP A 273 -15.17 -1.22 2.84
N GLU A 274 -16.47 -0.91 2.85
CA GLU A 274 -17.43 -1.45 1.88
C GLU A 274 -17.16 -0.99 0.43
N ARG A 275 -16.45 0.13 0.24
CA ARG A 275 -16.17 0.72 -1.08
C ARG A 275 -15.18 -0.11 -1.91
N GLN A 276 -14.35 -0.94 -1.26
CA GLN A 276 -13.29 -1.69 -1.94
C GLN A 276 -13.83 -2.98 -2.60
N GLN A 277 -13.36 -3.34 -3.78
CA GLN A 277 -13.79 -4.59 -4.43
C GLN A 277 -13.15 -5.83 -3.78
N TRP A 278 -13.86 -6.96 -3.80
CA TRP A 278 -13.32 -8.22 -3.29
C TRP A 278 -12.29 -8.83 -4.25
N ASP A 279 -11.21 -9.37 -3.68
CA ASP A 279 -10.12 -10.02 -4.41
C ASP A 279 -10.47 -11.49 -4.68
N ASP A 280 -10.67 -11.86 -5.95
CA ASP A 280 -11.01 -13.24 -6.34
C ASP A 280 -9.78 -14.16 -6.25
N ARG A 281 -9.78 -15.04 -5.24
CA ARG A 281 -8.70 -16.02 -5.00
C ARG A 281 -8.96 -17.38 -5.65
N GLY A 282 -9.95 -17.49 -6.53
CA GLY A 282 -10.32 -18.73 -7.21
C GLY A 282 -9.21 -19.33 -8.07
N TRP A 283 -8.31 -18.51 -8.59
CA TRP A 283 -7.15 -18.95 -9.39
C TRP A 283 -6.21 -19.90 -8.64
N ILE A 284 -6.16 -19.84 -7.29
CA ILE A 284 -5.34 -20.74 -6.47
C ILE A 284 -5.76 -22.20 -6.68
N LEU A 285 -7.04 -22.46 -6.93
CA LEU A 285 -7.58 -23.80 -7.15
C LEU A 285 -7.31 -24.32 -8.58
N ALA A 286 -6.85 -23.48 -9.51
CA ALA A 286 -6.44 -23.91 -10.85
C ALA A 286 -5.17 -24.77 -10.80
N TRP A 287 -4.22 -24.47 -9.91
CA TRP A 287 -2.98 -25.24 -9.74
C TRP A 287 -3.19 -26.71 -9.32
N PRO A 288 -3.92 -27.02 -8.23
CA PRO A 288 -4.21 -28.41 -7.88
C PRO A 288 -5.08 -29.09 -8.94
N ALA A 289 -6.01 -28.38 -9.59
CA ALA A 289 -6.77 -28.93 -10.71
C ALA A 289 -5.85 -29.33 -11.88
N ALA A 290 -4.89 -28.49 -12.26
CA ALA A 290 -3.90 -28.78 -13.29
C ALA A 290 -3.02 -29.98 -12.93
N LEU A 291 -2.54 -30.07 -11.68
CA LEU A 291 -1.76 -31.22 -11.19
C LEU A 291 -2.54 -32.53 -11.28
N LEU A 292 -3.82 -32.51 -10.93
CA LEU A 292 -4.71 -33.68 -11.04
C LEU A 292 -4.97 -34.06 -12.49
N LEU A 293 -5.08 -33.08 -13.39
CA LEU A 293 -5.20 -33.33 -14.83
C LEU A 293 -3.91 -33.93 -15.42
N LEU A 294 -2.72 -33.58 -14.92
CA LEU A 294 -1.47 -34.19 -15.38
C LEU A 294 -1.44 -35.71 -15.14
N LEU A 295 -2.07 -36.20 -14.06
CA LEU A 295 -2.16 -37.65 -13.80
C LEU A 295 -2.96 -38.40 -14.87
N SER A 296 -3.83 -37.71 -15.62
CA SER A 296 -4.59 -38.30 -16.73
C SER A 296 -3.73 -38.63 -17.96
N PHE A 297 -2.52 -38.07 -18.07
CA PHE A 297 -1.56 -38.39 -19.13
C PHE A 297 -0.81 -39.71 -18.89
N ARG A 298 -0.98 -40.34 -17.72
CA ARG A 298 -0.41 -41.66 -17.44
C ARG A 298 -0.94 -42.70 -18.43
N ARG A 299 -0.04 -43.52 -18.98
CA ARG A 299 -0.41 -44.61 -19.91
C ARG A 299 -1.44 -45.55 -19.27
N GLY A 300 -2.61 -45.68 -19.91
CA GLY A 300 -3.76 -46.44 -19.39
C GLY A 300 -4.81 -45.61 -18.63
N TRP A 301 -4.58 -44.31 -18.42
CA TRP A 301 -5.49 -43.36 -17.77
C TRP A 301 -6.15 -42.37 -18.75
N VAL A 302 -5.78 -42.45 -20.03
CA VAL A 302 -6.22 -41.52 -21.08
C VAL A 302 -7.70 -41.75 -21.39
N MET A 303 -8.56 -40.95 -20.75
CA MET A 303 -9.97 -40.86 -21.12
C MET A 303 -10.06 -40.09 -22.44
N ARG A 304 -10.88 -40.54 -23.40
CA ARG A 304 -11.03 -39.97 -24.77
C ARG A 304 -11.50 -38.49 -24.82
N TRP A 305 -11.65 -37.82 -23.67
CA TRP A 305 -12.05 -36.41 -23.53
C TRP A 305 -10.90 -35.41 -23.73
N ALA A 306 -9.63 -35.85 -23.74
CA ALA A 306 -8.49 -34.99 -24.10
C ALA A 306 -8.68 -34.32 -25.49
N MET A 307 -9.37 -35.01 -26.40
CA MET A 307 -9.77 -34.48 -27.72
C MET A 307 -10.81 -33.35 -27.62
N ILE A 308 -11.71 -33.38 -26.64
CA ILE A 308 -12.74 -32.36 -26.44
C ILE A 308 -12.15 -31.12 -25.77
N ALA A 309 -11.22 -31.30 -24.82
CA ALA A 309 -10.44 -30.20 -24.26
C ALA A 309 -9.54 -29.53 -25.32
N ALA A 310 -8.91 -30.32 -26.20
CA ALA A 310 -8.14 -29.81 -27.34
C ALA A 310 -9.02 -29.06 -28.35
N LEU A 311 -10.24 -29.54 -28.61
CA LEU A 311 -11.19 -28.84 -29.48
C LEU A 311 -11.72 -27.53 -28.85
N ALA A 312 -11.95 -27.52 -27.54
CA ALA A 312 -12.40 -26.32 -26.82
C ALA A 312 -11.33 -25.21 -26.80
N PHE A 313 -10.04 -25.59 -26.75
CA PHE A 313 -8.92 -24.65 -26.85
C PHE A 313 -8.77 -24.05 -28.26
N MET A 314 -9.26 -24.72 -29.31
CA MET A 314 -9.22 -24.21 -30.69
C MET A 314 -10.27 -23.12 -30.99
N VAL A 315 -11.26 -22.92 -30.11
CA VAL A 315 -12.38 -21.97 -30.32
C VAL A 315 -12.17 -20.64 -29.57
N LEU A 316 -11.14 -20.54 -28.73
CA LEU A 316 -10.81 -19.29 -28.05
C LEU A 316 -10.08 -18.35 -29.02
N PRO A 317 -10.44 -17.06 -29.08
CA PRO A 317 -9.72 -16.10 -29.90
C PRO A 317 -8.27 -16.03 -29.40
N ALA A 318 -7.32 -16.27 -30.30
CA ALA A 318 -5.91 -16.10 -30.00
C ALA A 318 -5.63 -14.61 -29.80
N ALA A 319 -5.33 -14.21 -28.57
CA ALA A 319 -4.81 -12.89 -28.28
C ALA A 319 -3.47 -12.69 -29.04
N PRO A 320 -3.11 -11.45 -29.40
CA PRO A 320 -1.80 -11.17 -30.01
C PRO A 320 -0.69 -11.60 -29.05
N ALA A 321 -0.03 -12.71 -29.37
CA ALA A 321 1.10 -13.20 -28.60
C ALA A 321 2.37 -12.44 -28.99
N ARG A 322 2.99 -11.76 -28.03
CA ARG A 322 4.41 -11.41 -28.08
C ARG A 322 5.23 -12.56 -27.49
N ALA A 323 6.47 -12.68 -27.91
CA ALA A 323 7.37 -13.75 -27.49
C ALA A 323 8.66 -13.16 -26.90
N ASP A 324 8.61 -12.80 -25.62
CA ASP A 324 9.73 -12.39 -24.78
C ASP A 324 10.00 -13.45 -23.69
N GLY A 325 10.60 -14.57 -24.11
CA GLY A 325 11.23 -15.54 -23.23
C GLY A 325 10.28 -16.54 -22.54
N LEU A 326 10.83 -17.27 -21.54
CA LEU A 326 10.12 -18.34 -20.82
C LEU A 326 9.03 -17.82 -19.88
N ALA A 327 9.08 -16.54 -19.46
CA ALA A 327 8.11 -15.96 -18.56
C ALA A 327 6.71 -15.86 -19.20
N ASP A 328 6.64 -15.49 -20.47
CA ASP A 328 5.40 -15.37 -21.27
C ASP A 328 4.62 -16.68 -21.38
N TRP A 329 5.28 -17.83 -21.18
CA TRP A 329 4.62 -19.14 -21.23
C TRP A 329 3.78 -19.41 -19.98
N PHE A 330 4.13 -18.77 -18.86
CA PHE A 330 3.53 -19.03 -17.55
C PHE A 330 2.82 -17.81 -16.97
N LEU A 331 3.18 -16.60 -17.40
CA LEU A 331 2.69 -15.34 -16.85
C LEU A 331 2.16 -14.43 -17.95
N THR A 332 0.96 -13.88 -17.74
CA THR A 332 0.42 -12.84 -18.64
C THR A 332 1.26 -11.55 -18.55
N PRO A 333 1.23 -10.67 -19.56
CA PRO A 333 1.91 -9.38 -19.49
C PRO A 333 1.52 -8.59 -18.24
N ASP A 334 0.24 -8.57 -17.87
CA ASP A 334 -0.22 -7.92 -16.63
C ASP A 334 0.32 -8.57 -15.36
N GLN A 335 0.48 -9.89 -15.32
CA GLN A 335 1.11 -10.57 -14.18
C GLN A 335 2.60 -10.23 -14.07
N GLN A 336 3.29 -10.15 -15.21
CA GLN A 336 4.68 -9.72 -15.24
C GLN A 336 4.82 -8.25 -14.86
N GLY A 337 3.92 -7.39 -15.36
CA GLY A 337 3.79 -5.99 -14.98
C GLY A 337 3.55 -5.83 -13.49
N GLN A 338 2.65 -6.62 -12.90
CA GLN A 338 2.40 -6.61 -11.46
C GLN A 338 3.62 -7.05 -10.66
N ILE A 339 4.38 -8.05 -11.13
CA ILE A 339 5.62 -8.48 -10.48
C ILE A 339 6.67 -7.35 -10.54
N ALA A 340 6.83 -6.69 -11.68
CA ALA A 340 7.72 -5.54 -11.84
C ALA A 340 7.29 -4.37 -10.93
N PHE A 341 5.99 -4.06 -10.92
CA PHE A 341 5.39 -3.04 -10.07
C PHE A 341 5.64 -3.31 -8.58
N ASN A 342 5.40 -4.54 -8.13
CA ASN A 342 5.64 -4.95 -6.74
C ASN A 342 7.13 -4.90 -6.36
N ARG A 343 8.03 -5.04 -7.34
CA ARG A 343 9.48 -4.86 -7.18
C ARG A 343 9.92 -3.40 -7.27
N LYS A 344 8.98 -2.46 -7.42
CA LYS A 344 9.20 -1.01 -7.57
C LYS A 344 9.90 -0.63 -8.89
N ASP A 345 9.91 -1.53 -9.88
CA ASP A 345 10.37 -1.23 -11.23
C ASP A 345 9.19 -0.72 -12.06
N TYR A 346 8.78 0.51 -11.78
CA TYR A 346 7.56 1.10 -12.35
C TYR A 346 7.67 1.38 -13.85
N ALA A 347 8.87 1.76 -14.33
CA ALA A 347 9.12 1.95 -15.75
C ALA A 347 8.92 0.63 -16.52
N ARG A 348 9.51 -0.47 -16.03
CA ARG A 348 9.29 -1.78 -16.66
C ARG A 348 7.85 -2.26 -16.53
N ALA A 349 7.19 -1.97 -15.40
CA ALA A 349 5.78 -2.31 -15.21
C ALA A 349 4.88 -1.64 -16.26
N ALA A 350 5.12 -0.35 -16.55
CA ALA A 350 4.37 0.41 -17.56
C ALA A 350 4.50 -0.18 -18.98
N GLU A 351 5.64 -0.77 -19.32
CA GLU A 351 5.86 -1.46 -20.60
C GLU A 351 5.14 -2.82 -20.68
N LEU A 352 4.97 -3.49 -19.54
CA LEU A 352 4.43 -4.84 -19.45
C LEU A 352 2.91 -4.87 -19.33
N PHE A 353 2.30 -3.90 -18.63
CA PHE A 353 0.87 -3.85 -18.46
C PHE A 353 0.15 -3.65 -19.80
N THR A 354 -0.81 -4.53 -20.06
CA THR A 354 -1.80 -4.42 -21.12
C THR A 354 -3.07 -3.74 -20.60
N ASP A 355 -3.38 -3.90 -19.31
CA ASP A 355 -4.41 -3.11 -18.65
C ASP A 355 -4.03 -1.61 -18.65
N PRO A 356 -4.86 -0.74 -19.25
CA PRO A 356 -4.48 0.64 -19.48
C PRO A 356 -4.49 1.50 -18.20
N GLU A 357 -5.29 1.16 -17.19
CA GLU A 357 -5.27 1.87 -15.90
C GLU A 357 -3.98 1.56 -15.15
N TRP A 358 -3.56 0.28 -15.11
CA TRP A 358 -2.30 -0.12 -14.50
C TRP A 358 -1.07 0.40 -15.25
N GLN A 359 -1.13 0.46 -16.58
CA GLN A 359 -0.09 1.10 -17.38
C GLN A 359 0.04 2.58 -17.02
N ALA A 360 -1.06 3.36 -17.05
CA ALA A 360 -1.07 4.78 -16.72
C ALA A 360 -0.58 5.02 -15.28
N TYR A 361 -0.97 4.17 -14.34
CA TYR A 361 -0.53 4.28 -12.95
C TYR A 361 0.96 3.99 -12.78
N SER A 362 1.49 3.02 -13.52
CA SER A 362 2.91 2.70 -13.52
C SER A 362 3.74 3.86 -14.09
N LEU A 363 3.26 4.52 -15.16
CA LEU A 363 3.87 5.75 -15.70
C LEU A 363 3.90 6.85 -14.62
N TYR A 364 2.77 7.08 -13.93
CA TYR A 364 2.67 8.05 -12.84
C TYR A 364 3.68 7.77 -11.72
N LYS A 365 3.77 6.51 -11.24
CA LYS A 365 4.72 6.14 -10.17
C LYS A 365 6.17 6.17 -10.62
N SER A 366 6.44 6.08 -11.92
CA SER A 366 7.79 6.25 -12.49
C SER A 366 8.22 7.71 -12.65
N GLY A 367 7.32 8.67 -12.39
CA GLY A 367 7.58 10.12 -12.55
C GLY A 367 7.33 10.65 -13.97
N GLN A 368 6.87 9.81 -14.90
CA GLN A 368 6.52 10.18 -16.27
C GLN A 368 5.11 10.80 -16.31
N TYR A 369 4.94 11.93 -15.61
CA TYR A 369 3.61 12.50 -15.35
C TYR A 369 2.87 12.95 -16.62
N ALA A 370 3.58 13.51 -17.62
CA ALA A 370 2.96 13.91 -18.88
C ALA A 370 2.37 12.70 -19.63
N GLU A 371 3.13 11.61 -19.75
CA GLU A 371 2.71 10.37 -20.41
C GLU A 371 1.58 9.68 -19.63
N ALA A 372 1.66 9.70 -18.30
CA ALA A 372 0.61 9.18 -17.44
C ALA A 372 -0.73 9.93 -17.65
N ALA A 373 -0.69 11.26 -17.71
CA ALA A 373 -1.88 12.08 -17.97
C ALA A 373 -2.51 11.73 -19.32
N GLU A 374 -1.71 11.59 -20.38
CA GLU A 374 -2.20 11.17 -21.70
C GLU A 374 -2.81 9.76 -21.70
N ALA A 375 -2.19 8.82 -20.96
CA ALA A 375 -2.69 7.46 -20.85
C ALA A 375 -4.05 7.42 -20.12
N TYR A 376 -4.18 8.16 -19.01
CA TYR A 376 -5.44 8.29 -18.28
C TYR A 376 -6.53 9.02 -19.09
N ALA A 377 -6.18 10.03 -19.87
CA ALA A 377 -7.13 10.79 -20.69
C ALA A 377 -7.89 9.94 -21.71
N ARG A 378 -7.35 8.78 -22.08
CA ARG A 378 -7.98 7.82 -23.02
C ARG A 378 -9.04 6.94 -22.35
N LEU A 379 -9.23 7.05 -21.04
CA LEU A 379 -10.10 6.18 -20.26
C LEU A 379 -11.34 6.93 -19.75
N GLU A 380 -12.45 6.21 -19.66
CA GLU A 380 -13.77 6.78 -19.34
C GLU A 380 -14.14 6.70 -17.85
N SER A 381 -13.36 6.02 -17.01
CA SER A 381 -13.66 5.87 -15.59
C SER A 381 -13.44 7.18 -14.80
N SER A 382 -14.18 7.38 -13.70
CA SER A 382 -13.93 8.48 -12.76
C SER A 382 -12.51 8.39 -12.18
N ASN A 383 -12.10 7.18 -11.83
CA ASN A 383 -10.76 6.86 -11.35
C ASN A 383 -9.64 7.28 -12.34
N ALA A 384 -9.81 7.04 -13.64
CA ALA A 384 -8.85 7.51 -14.62
C ALA A 384 -8.79 9.03 -14.72
N ALA A 385 -9.93 9.72 -14.68
CA ALA A 385 -9.97 11.19 -14.64
C ALA A 385 -9.27 11.75 -13.39
N MET A 386 -9.42 11.10 -12.24
CA MET A 386 -8.69 11.44 -11.02
C MET A 386 -7.18 11.20 -11.19
N GLY A 387 -6.78 10.09 -11.82
CA GLY A 387 -5.39 9.78 -12.18
C GLY A 387 -4.75 10.82 -13.08
N GLU A 388 -5.47 11.26 -14.11
CA GLU A 388 -5.09 12.37 -14.99
C GLU A 388 -4.90 13.67 -14.22
N GLY A 389 -5.83 13.99 -13.30
CA GLY A 389 -5.73 15.16 -12.43
C GLY A 389 -4.46 15.14 -11.59
N MET A 390 -4.20 14.04 -10.89
CA MET A 390 -2.97 13.88 -10.09
C MET A 390 -1.71 14.02 -10.93
N ALA A 391 -1.68 13.42 -12.13
CA ALA A 391 -0.56 13.52 -13.05
C ALA A 391 -0.32 14.97 -13.51
N HIS A 392 -1.37 15.71 -13.86
CA HIS A 392 -1.25 17.13 -14.23
C HIS A 392 -0.74 17.99 -13.08
N ILE A 393 -1.25 17.81 -11.85
CA ILE A 393 -0.76 18.55 -10.67
C ILE A 393 0.73 18.30 -10.45
N LYS A 394 1.17 17.05 -10.52
CA LYS A 394 2.60 16.70 -10.38
C LYS A 394 3.45 17.26 -11.52
N ASN A 395 2.89 17.38 -12.72
CA ASN A 395 3.52 18.04 -13.87
C ASN A 395 3.41 19.57 -13.86
N ARG A 396 2.92 20.18 -12.76
CA ARG A 396 2.68 21.63 -12.59
C ARG A 396 1.67 22.23 -13.58
N ALA A 397 0.87 21.39 -14.24
CA ALA A 397 -0.23 21.80 -15.11
C ALA A 397 -1.50 21.97 -14.27
N TYR A 398 -1.49 22.92 -13.33
CA TYR A 398 -2.50 22.98 -12.26
C TYR A 398 -3.94 23.15 -12.78
N ARG A 399 -4.13 23.99 -13.81
CA ARG A 399 -5.44 24.18 -14.46
C ARG A 399 -5.97 22.89 -15.11
N ASP A 400 -5.08 22.13 -15.75
CA ASP A 400 -5.45 20.85 -16.37
C ASP A 400 -5.83 19.84 -15.30
N GLY A 401 -5.10 19.84 -14.17
CA GLY A 401 -5.41 19.06 -12.99
C GLY A 401 -6.82 19.32 -12.46
N VAL A 402 -7.18 20.59 -12.25
CA VAL A 402 -8.53 21.00 -11.83
C VAL A 402 -9.59 20.46 -12.79
N ARG A 403 -9.43 20.67 -14.10
CA ARG A 403 -10.41 20.19 -15.10
C ARG A 403 -10.58 18.67 -15.07
N ALA A 404 -9.49 17.93 -14.87
CA ALA A 404 -9.54 16.48 -14.78
C ALA A 404 -10.22 15.99 -13.49
N PHE A 405 -10.04 16.68 -12.35
CA PHE A 405 -10.79 16.38 -11.13
C PHE A 405 -12.28 16.75 -11.25
N GLU A 406 -12.63 17.87 -11.89
CA GLU A 406 -14.03 18.19 -12.21
C GLU A 406 -14.67 17.07 -13.04
N LYS A 407 -13.97 16.60 -14.07
CA LYS A 407 -14.40 15.45 -14.88
C LYS A 407 -14.55 14.17 -14.05
N ALA A 408 -13.70 13.94 -13.05
CA ALA A 408 -13.79 12.78 -12.17
C ALA A 408 -15.05 12.82 -11.28
N VAL A 409 -15.33 13.99 -10.67
CA VAL A 409 -16.53 14.22 -9.85
C VAL A 409 -17.81 14.19 -10.69
N GLU A 410 -17.78 14.70 -11.93
CA GLU A 410 -18.92 14.62 -12.85
C GLU A 410 -19.27 13.17 -13.21
N ARG A 411 -18.26 12.33 -13.43
CA ARG A 411 -18.43 10.91 -13.76
C ARG A 411 -18.95 10.09 -12.59
N ASP A 412 -18.49 10.40 -11.37
CA ASP A 412 -18.91 9.73 -10.14
C ASP A 412 -18.99 10.74 -8.99
N PRO A 413 -20.20 11.26 -8.69
CA PRO A 413 -20.40 12.19 -7.58
C PRO A 413 -20.12 11.57 -6.19
N GLU A 414 -20.06 10.25 -6.06
CA GLU A 414 -19.72 9.56 -4.80
C GLU A 414 -18.21 9.40 -4.60
N ASN A 415 -17.39 9.80 -5.59
CA ASN A 415 -15.94 9.75 -5.49
C ASN A 415 -15.40 10.90 -4.61
N ALA A 416 -15.42 10.67 -3.29
CA ALA A 416 -14.94 11.64 -2.29
C ALA A 416 -13.49 12.10 -2.54
N ALA A 417 -12.61 11.17 -2.93
CA ALA A 417 -11.21 11.50 -3.21
C ALA A 417 -11.06 12.47 -4.39
N ALA A 418 -11.89 12.34 -5.43
CA ALA A 418 -11.89 13.29 -6.54
C ALA A 418 -12.40 14.67 -6.13
N ALA A 419 -13.41 14.73 -5.25
CA ALA A 419 -13.96 15.99 -4.75
C ALA A 419 -12.99 16.74 -3.85
N GLU A 420 -12.29 16.06 -2.95
CA GLU A 420 -11.27 16.66 -2.09
C GLU A 420 -10.08 17.17 -2.93
N ASN A 421 -9.57 16.33 -3.84
CA ASN A 421 -8.47 16.75 -4.71
C ASN A 421 -8.85 17.92 -5.61
N LEU A 422 -10.12 18.04 -6.02
CA LEU A 422 -10.62 19.20 -6.76
C LEU A 422 -10.53 20.49 -5.94
N GLU A 423 -10.95 20.46 -4.67
CA GLU A 423 -10.91 21.60 -3.76
C GLU A 423 -9.46 22.05 -3.54
N ILE A 424 -8.57 21.12 -3.17
CA ILE A 424 -7.14 21.38 -2.98
C ILE A 424 -6.51 21.95 -4.25
N SER A 425 -6.85 21.39 -5.41
CA SER A 425 -6.27 21.85 -6.68
C SER A 425 -6.70 23.27 -7.04
N LYS A 426 -7.92 23.68 -6.67
CA LYS A 426 -8.40 25.06 -6.87
C LYS A 426 -7.63 26.04 -5.98
N GLU A 427 -7.40 25.69 -4.71
CA GLU A 427 -6.57 26.48 -3.81
C GLU A 427 -5.13 26.61 -4.31
N ILE A 428 -4.54 25.52 -4.83
CA ILE A 428 -3.20 25.55 -5.43
C ILE A 428 -3.14 26.53 -6.60
N VAL A 429 -4.13 26.50 -7.51
CA VAL A 429 -4.20 27.42 -8.64
C VAL A 429 -4.28 28.87 -8.13
N GLU A 430 -5.16 29.17 -7.19
CA GLU A 430 -5.32 30.51 -6.63
C GLU A 430 -4.04 31.01 -5.94
N TYR A 431 -3.38 30.15 -5.15
CA TYR A 431 -2.11 30.47 -4.51
C TYR A 431 -1.00 30.75 -5.54
N VAL A 432 -0.86 29.91 -6.56
CA VAL A 432 0.17 30.07 -7.59
C VAL A 432 -0.07 31.33 -8.42
N GLU A 433 -1.32 31.62 -8.78
CA GLU A 433 -1.68 32.84 -9.53
C GLU A 433 -1.45 34.10 -8.70
N SER A 434 -1.92 34.14 -7.45
CA SER A 434 -1.72 35.29 -6.57
C SER A 434 -0.26 35.54 -6.21
N THR A 435 0.53 34.48 -6.01
CA THR A 435 1.98 34.60 -5.75
C THR A 435 2.72 35.08 -7.00
N ARG A 436 2.33 34.61 -8.18
CA ARG A 436 2.91 35.06 -9.45
C ARG A 436 2.60 36.54 -9.71
N GLU A 437 1.38 36.98 -9.40
CA GLU A 437 0.99 38.40 -9.46
C GLU A 437 1.78 39.28 -8.47
N GLN A 438 2.15 38.76 -7.30
CA GLN A 438 3.02 39.45 -6.34
C GLN A 438 4.52 39.44 -6.72
N SER A 439 4.95 38.39 -7.43
CA SER A 439 6.33 38.25 -7.92
C SER A 439 6.60 39.05 -9.20
N ASP A 440 5.53 39.47 -9.90
CA ASP A 440 5.59 40.36 -11.05
C ASP A 440 5.81 41.84 -10.66
N THR A 441 6.54 42.06 -9.55
CA THR A 441 7.02 43.37 -9.10
C THR A 441 8.25 43.86 -9.89
N GLY A 442 8.63 43.16 -10.96
CA GLY A 442 9.54 43.67 -11.99
C GLY A 442 11.04 43.49 -11.73
N GLU A 443 11.46 42.69 -10.75
CA GLU A 443 12.89 42.52 -10.42
C GLU A 443 13.56 41.24 -10.92
N GLU A 444 12.84 40.25 -11.48
CA GLU A 444 13.46 39.14 -12.20
C GLU A 444 13.68 39.47 -13.69
N GLN A 445 14.68 40.30 -13.99
CA GLN A 445 15.33 40.31 -15.30
C GLN A 445 16.52 39.34 -15.34
N GLY A 446 16.20 38.05 -15.29
CA GLY A 446 17.11 36.97 -15.64
C GLY A 446 17.00 36.59 -17.12
N ILE A 447 17.64 37.39 -17.98
CA ILE A 447 18.11 37.03 -19.35
C ILE A 447 17.01 36.63 -20.37
N GLY A 448 16.64 37.58 -21.22
CA GLY A 448 15.85 37.34 -22.44
C GLY A 448 14.99 38.53 -22.86
N ALA A 449 15.61 39.69 -23.10
CA ALA A 449 14.91 40.78 -23.79
C ALA A 449 14.66 40.32 -25.23
N ASP A 450 13.45 39.81 -25.52
CA ASP A 450 12.75 39.89 -26.83
C ASP A 450 11.43 39.09 -26.92
N ASP A 451 10.90 38.46 -25.86
CA ASP A 451 9.59 37.79 -25.95
C ASP A 451 8.43 38.67 -25.44
N VAL A 452 7.50 38.98 -26.35
CA VAL A 452 6.21 39.61 -26.06
C VAL A 452 5.20 38.51 -25.74
N VAL A 453 4.85 38.36 -24.46
CA VAL A 453 3.72 37.52 -24.02
C VAL A 453 2.47 38.38 -23.96
N PHE A 454 1.44 38.03 -24.73
CA PHE A 454 0.16 38.72 -24.67
C PHE A 454 -0.64 38.25 -23.45
N ASP A 455 -1.05 39.22 -22.64
CA ASP A 455 -1.97 39.06 -21.53
C ASP A 455 -3.37 38.69 -22.05
N ASN A 456 -3.80 37.45 -21.80
CA ASN A 456 -5.17 37.03 -22.10
C ASN A 456 -6.05 37.35 -20.88
N GLU A 457 -6.56 38.58 -20.90
CA GLU A 457 -7.67 39.12 -20.10
C GLU A 457 -7.42 39.28 -18.59
N SER A 458 -6.87 40.42 -18.16
CA SER A 458 -7.55 41.42 -17.29
C SER A 458 -6.56 42.50 -16.81
N ALA A 459 -6.96 43.77 -16.87
CA ALA A 459 -6.16 44.95 -16.50
C ALA A 459 -5.76 44.98 -15.00
N ARG A 460 -4.80 44.15 -14.60
CA ARG A 460 -4.34 43.96 -13.21
C ARG A 460 -2.87 44.37 -12.96
N GLY A 461 -2.23 45.09 -13.88
CA GLY A 461 -0.91 45.68 -13.62
C GLY A 461 -0.99 46.94 -12.75
N THR A 462 -0.19 47.01 -11.68
CA THR A 462 0.05 48.24 -10.90
C THR A 462 1.37 48.91 -11.30
N GLU A 463 1.36 50.24 -11.35
CA GLU A 463 2.53 51.07 -11.70
C GLU A 463 3.50 51.15 -10.51
N THR A 464 4.70 50.60 -10.67
CA THR A 464 5.75 50.59 -9.63
C THR A 464 6.81 51.64 -9.94
N GLN A 465 7.09 52.53 -8.98
CA GLN A 465 8.15 53.51 -9.04
C GLN A 465 9.38 52.99 -8.27
N ILE A 466 10.51 52.88 -8.97
CA ILE A 466 11.78 52.40 -8.40
C ILE A 466 12.53 53.62 -7.82
N ASP A 467 12.60 53.72 -6.50
CA ASP A 467 13.44 54.71 -5.80
C ASP A 467 14.80 54.10 -5.46
N ALA A 468 15.84 54.49 -6.22
CA ALA A 468 17.21 54.10 -5.95
C ALA A 468 17.78 54.93 -4.79
N THR A 469 17.92 54.32 -3.60
CA THR A 469 18.56 54.98 -2.44
C THR A 469 20.01 54.50 -2.28
N GLU A 470 20.93 55.47 -2.14
CA GLU A 470 22.38 55.29 -1.97
C GLU A 470 22.76 54.51 -0.70
N SER A 471 23.71 53.59 -0.86
CA SER A 471 24.21 52.64 0.14
C SER A 471 25.08 53.30 1.23
N GLY A 472 24.58 53.29 2.47
CA GLY A 472 25.39 53.32 3.70
C GLY A 472 25.61 51.89 4.26
N PRO A 473 26.41 51.69 5.32
CA PRO A 473 26.78 50.36 5.80
C PRO A 473 25.52 49.60 6.28
N GLU A 474 25.11 48.61 5.49
CA GLU A 474 23.85 47.89 5.66
C GLU A 474 23.83 47.02 6.92
N ILE A 475 22.76 47.19 7.71
CA ILE A 475 22.22 46.11 8.53
C ILE A 475 21.62 45.12 7.53
N LEU A 476 22.13 43.88 7.53
CA LEU A 476 21.61 42.78 6.70
C LEU A 476 20.08 42.77 6.77
N THR A 477 19.41 42.73 5.62
CA THR A 477 17.95 42.57 5.57
C THR A 477 17.55 41.20 6.15
N ALA A 478 16.29 41.04 6.57
CA ALA A 478 15.81 39.77 7.13
C ALA A 478 16.05 38.57 6.19
N GLU A 479 16.01 38.79 4.87
CA GLU A 479 16.31 37.79 3.84
C GLU A 479 17.80 37.53 3.63
N GLN A 480 18.66 38.56 3.70
CA GLN A 480 20.12 38.37 3.69
C GLN A 480 20.59 37.65 4.95
N TRP A 481 19.94 37.89 6.10
CA TRP A 481 20.13 37.11 7.32
C TRP A 481 19.66 35.66 7.09
N MET A 482 18.46 35.42 6.54
CA MET A 482 17.96 34.07 6.23
C MET A 482 18.86 33.28 5.27
N ASN A 483 19.47 33.94 4.27
CA ASN A 483 20.42 33.30 3.35
C ASN A 483 21.80 33.01 3.98
N THR A 484 22.16 33.68 5.09
CA THR A 484 23.34 33.34 5.90
C THR A 484 23.07 32.31 7.00
N VAL A 485 21.80 32.00 7.24
CA VAL A 485 21.35 31.01 8.22
C VAL A 485 21.35 29.64 7.54
N ASP A 486 22.56 29.10 7.38
CA ASP A 486 22.83 27.69 7.03
C ASP A 486 22.41 26.81 8.22
N THR A 487 21.10 26.79 8.51
CA THR A 487 20.57 26.11 9.69
C THR A 487 20.48 24.63 9.42
N ARG A 488 21.17 23.86 10.24
CA ARG A 488 20.94 22.43 10.36
C ARG A 488 19.45 22.23 10.65
N THR A 489 18.81 21.23 10.05
CA THR A 489 17.36 20.96 10.17
C THR A 489 16.87 20.95 11.63
N GLY A 490 17.70 20.50 12.57
CA GLY A 490 17.40 20.53 14.00
C GLY A 490 17.21 21.92 14.60
N ASP A 491 17.96 22.93 14.13
CA ASP A 491 17.83 24.32 14.60
C ASP A 491 16.50 24.94 14.16
N PHE A 492 16.09 24.67 12.92
CA PHE A 492 14.78 25.04 12.39
C PHE A 492 13.64 24.38 13.20
N LEU A 493 13.73 23.07 13.43
CA LEU A 493 12.73 22.32 14.21
C LEU A 493 12.61 22.87 15.63
N ARG A 494 13.74 23.16 16.28
CA ARG A 494 13.77 23.73 17.63
C ARG A 494 13.01 25.05 17.69
N GLN A 495 13.28 25.98 16.76
CA GLN A 495 12.61 27.27 16.74
C GLN A 495 11.10 27.12 16.52
N ARG A 496 10.69 26.24 15.59
CA ARG A 496 9.26 25.96 15.35
C ARG A 496 8.58 25.37 16.58
N PHE A 497 9.17 24.37 17.23
CA PHE A 497 8.56 23.70 18.39
C PHE A 497 8.42 24.64 19.58
N VAL A 498 9.41 25.52 19.82
CA VAL A 498 9.32 26.53 20.88
C VAL A 498 8.13 27.48 20.61
N GLN A 499 7.93 27.91 19.37
CA GLN A 499 6.81 28.78 18.99
C GLN A 499 5.45 28.08 19.10
N GLU A 500 5.36 26.84 18.61
CA GLU A 500 4.15 26.01 18.73
C GLU A 500 3.76 25.79 20.20
N ASN A 501 4.74 25.42 21.04
CA ASN A 501 4.49 25.17 22.46
C ASN A 501 4.03 26.44 23.19
N ALA A 502 4.64 27.59 22.88
CA ALA A 502 4.23 28.87 23.45
C ALA A 502 2.78 29.25 23.07
N THR A 503 2.35 28.92 21.85
CA THR A 503 0.99 29.18 21.36
C THR A 503 -0.02 28.24 22.02
N GLN A 504 0.33 26.95 22.19
CA GLN A 504 -0.51 25.98 22.90
C GLN A 504 -0.71 26.35 24.37
N GLN A 505 0.34 26.82 25.05
CA GLN A 505 0.23 27.30 26.44
C GLN A 505 -0.65 28.56 26.56
N ALA A 506 -0.51 29.51 25.63
CA ALA A 506 -1.31 30.74 25.63
C ALA A 506 -2.81 30.50 25.32
N GLY A 507 -3.12 29.46 24.54
CA GLY A 507 -4.50 29.08 24.21
C GLY A 507 -5.22 28.26 25.29
N GLY A 508 -4.49 27.67 26.25
CA GLY A 508 -5.05 26.86 27.33
C GLY A 508 -5.52 27.64 28.57
N ASP A 509 -5.21 28.94 28.65
CA ASP A 509 -5.58 29.85 29.76
C ASP A 509 -6.85 30.68 29.47
N GLN A 510 -7.62 30.34 28.42
CA GLN A 510 -8.95 30.86 28.12
C GLN A 510 -10.00 29.76 28.22
#